data_AF-A0A0V1ASV0-F1
#
_entry.id   AF-A0A0V1ASV0-F1
#
_cell.length_a   1.000
_cell.length_b   1.000
_cell.length_c   1.000
_cell.angle_alpha   90.00
_cell.angle_beta   90.00
_cell.angle_gamma   90.00
#
_symmetry.space_group_name_H-M   'P 1'
#
loop_
_entity.id
_entity.type
_entity.pdbx_description
1 polymer ?
#
loop_
_entity_poly.entity_id
_entity_poly.type
_entity_poly.pdbx_seq_one_letter_code
_entity_poly.pdbx_strand_id
1 'polypeptide(L)'
;MNPNDVDEASWIVHTIPGFPKALTGYVFPPAEIQKGHLFICLTIKESEIDAIAMALRIATPLIYHNDIPDDPARPNLKKLVNGESRLT
;
A
#
# COMPACT_ATOMS: atom_id res chain seq x y z
N MET A 1 -12.54 9.20 -0.87
CA MET A 1 -11.72 10.25 -0.23
C MET A 1 -12.55 11.49 -0.18
N ASN A 2 -12.77 12.02 1.03
CA ASN A 2 -13.43 13.29 1.20
C ASN A 2 -12.42 14.39 0.86
N PRO A 3 -12.57 15.16 -0.23
CA PRO A 3 -11.60 16.21 -0.57
C PRO A 3 -11.57 17.34 0.46
N ASN A 4 -12.50 17.33 1.43
CA ASN A 4 -12.57 18.30 2.53
C ASN A 4 -11.92 17.79 3.82
N ASP A 5 -11.52 16.52 3.89
CA ASP A 5 -10.75 15.99 5.01
C ASP A 5 -9.29 15.79 4.57
N VAL A 6 -8.40 16.57 5.19
CA VAL A 6 -6.98 16.61 4.83
C VAL A 6 -6.15 15.53 5.54
N ASP A 7 -6.74 14.76 6.45
CA ASP A 7 -6.10 13.63 7.15
C ASP A 7 -6.76 12.29 6.78
N GLU A 8 -7.04 12.06 5.49
CA GLU A 8 -7.58 10.80 4.98
C GLU A 8 -6.68 10.17 3.91
N ALA A 9 -6.41 8.87 4.06
CA ALA A 9 -5.83 8.02 3.02
C ALA A 9 -6.66 6.77 2.79
N SER A 10 -6.41 6.08 1.68
CA SER A 10 -7.06 4.80 1.36
C SER A 10 -6.07 3.65 1.47
N TRP A 11 -6.47 2.61 2.18
CA TRP A 11 -5.75 1.35 2.28
C TRP A 11 -6.51 0.24 1.58
N ILE A 12 -5.92 -0.31 0.53
CA ILE A 12 -6.53 -1.36 -0.29
C ILE A 12 -5.83 -2.68 -0.02
N VAL A 13 -6.61 -3.71 0.32
CA VAL A 13 -6.16 -5.10 0.42
C VAL A 13 -6.93 -5.94 -0.59
N HIS A 14 -6.22 -6.74 -1.39
CA HIS A 14 -6.85 -7.61 -2.38
C HIS A 14 -6.11 -8.94 -2.53
N THR A 15 -6.79 -9.92 -3.12
CA THR A 15 -6.20 -11.22 -3.49
C THR A 15 -5.97 -11.38 -5.00
N ILE A 16 -6.24 -10.33 -5.79
CA ILE A 16 -6.10 -10.36 -7.25
C ILE A 16 -4.61 -10.34 -7.64
N PRO A 17 -4.10 -11.34 -8.39
CA PRO A 17 -2.69 -11.39 -8.77
C PRO A 17 -2.32 -10.28 -9.76
N GLY A 18 -1.16 -9.64 -9.55
CA GLY A 18 -0.63 -8.61 -10.45
C GLY A 18 -1.40 -7.29 -10.45
N PHE A 19 -2.39 -7.13 -9.56
CA PHE A 19 -3.07 -5.87 -9.31
C PHE A 19 -2.36 -5.06 -8.21
N PRO A 20 -2.39 -3.72 -8.27
CA PRO A 20 -2.47 -2.94 -9.52
C PRO A 20 -1.21 -3.15 -10.36
N LYS A 21 -1.30 -2.86 -11.66
CA LYS A 21 -0.09 -2.77 -12.49
C LYS A 21 0.45 -1.34 -12.40
N ALA A 22 1.64 -1.18 -11.83
CA ALA A 22 2.26 0.13 -11.73
C ALA A 22 2.38 0.82 -13.10
N LEU A 23 2.17 2.14 -13.13
CA LEU A 23 2.41 3.02 -14.27
C LEU A 23 1.62 2.70 -15.55
N THR A 24 0.66 1.77 -15.53
CA THR A 24 -0.10 1.34 -16.71
C THR A 24 -1.53 0.99 -16.35
N GLY A 25 -2.43 0.98 -17.35
CA GLY A 25 -3.80 0.50 -17.14
C GLY A 25 -3.81 -0.98 -16.76
N TYR A 26 -4.57 -1.33 -15.72
CA TYR A 26 -4.81 -2.71 -15.35
C TYR A 26 -6.07 -3.25 -16.03
N VAL A 27 -5.96 -4.40 -16.68
CA VAL A 27 -7.09 -5.16 -17.22
C VAL A 27 -7.22 -6.43 -16.39
N PHE A 28 -8.41 -6.67 -15.83
CA PHE A 28 -8.68 -7.85 -15.04
C PHE A 28 -8.48 -9.12 -15.89
N PRO A 29 -7.59 -10.06 -15.52
CA PRO A 29 -7.27 -11.18 -16.38
C PRO A 29 -8.49 -12.10 -16.57
N PRO A 30 -8.81 -12.52 -17.81
CA PRO A 30 -9.94 -13.43 -18.05
C PRO A 30 -9.88 -14.73 -17.23
N ALA A 31 -8.67 -15.23 -16.94
CA ALA A 31 -8.45 -16.42 -16.14
C ALA A 31 -8.84 -16.26 -14.65
N GLU A 32 -8.92 -15.02 -14.15
CA GLU A 32 -9.30 -14.72 -12.77
C GLU A 32 -10.83 -14.55 -12.62
N ILE A 33 -11.60 -14.45 -13.71
CA ILE A 33 -13.06 -14.18 -13.68
C ILE A 33 -13.82 -15.30 -12.96
N GLN A 34 -13.40 -16.54 -13.11
CA GLN A 34 -14.05 -17.70 -12.49
C GLN A 34 -13.57 -17.97 -11.06
N LYS A 35 -12.64 -17.16 -10.53
CA LYS A 35 -12.06 -17.33 -9.20
C LYS A 35 -12.67 -16.34 -8.22
N GLY A 36 -12.83 -16.78 -6.97
CA GLY A 36 -13.24 -15.88 -5.89
C GLY A 36 -12.08 -14.97 -5.48
N HIS A 37 -12.31 -13.66 -5.52
CA HIS A 37 -11.36 -12.67 -5.02
C HIS A 37 -11.98 -11.79 -3.94
N LEU A 38 -11.14 -11.32 -3.03
CA LEU A 38 -11.49 -10.35 -2.01
C LEU A 38 -10.88 -8.99 -2.37
N PHE A 39 -11.65 -7.93 -2.18
CA PHE A 39 -11.21 -6.55 -2.33
C PHE A 39 -11.77 -5.74 -1.15
N ILE A 40 -10.90 -5.15 -0.35
CA ILE A 40 -11.26 -4.32 0.80
C ILE A 40 -10.62 -2.96 0.62
N CYS A 41 -11.40 -1.90 0.76
CA CYS A 41 -10.93 -0.52 0.83
C CYS A 41 -11.27 0.05 2.21
N LEU A 42 -10.25 0.47 2.95
CA LEU A 42 -10.39 1.13 4.24
C LEU A 42 -10.00 2.59 4.09
N THR A 43 -10.80 3.49 4.66
CA THR A 43 -10.34 4.85 4.95
C THR A 43 -9.53 4.81 6.23
N ILE A 44 -8.29 5.29 6.17
CA ILE A 44 -7.38 5.42 7.31
C ILE A 44 -7.01 6.88 7.47
N LYS A 45 -6.53 7.26 8.65
CA LYS A 45 -5.94 8.60 8.80
C LYS A 45 -4.54 8.63 8.20
N GLU A 46 -4.15 9.76 7.62
CA GLU A 46 -2.77 9.87 7.11
C GLU A 46 -1.75 9.77 8.25
N SER A 47 -2.11 10.26 9.43
CA SER A 47 -1.33 10.11 10.66
C SER A 47 -1.07 8.66 11.09
N GLU A 48 -1.85 7.68 10.61
CA GLU A 48 -1.65 6.25 10.92
C GLU A 48 -0.68 5.55 9.95
N ILE A 49 -0.32 6.19 8.83
CA ILE A 49 0.51 5.58 7.78
C ILE A 49 1.88 5.13 8.32
N ASP A 50 2.53 5.92 9.17
CA ASP A 50 3.86 5.57 9.69
C ASP A 50 3.81 4.33 10.61
N ALA A 51 2.75 4.20 11.40
CA ALA A 51 2.52 3.01 12.24
C ALA A 51 2.25 1.76 11.38
N ILE A 52 1.46 1.90 10.31
CA ILE A 52 1.24 0.83 9.34
C ILE A 52 2.55 0.45 8.65
N ALA A 53 3.37 1.42 8.25
CA ALA A 53 4.67 1.17 7.65
C ALA A 53 5.60 0.40 8.59
N MET A 54 5.60 0.73 9.88
CA MET A 54 6.33 -0.04 10.90
C MET A 54 5.86 -1.50 10.96
N ALA A 55 4.55 -1.74 10.93
CA ALA A 55 3.99 -3.10 10.92
C ALA A 55 4.39 -3.86 9.63
N LEU A 56 4.34 -3.20 8.47
CA LEU A 56 4.79 -3.79 7.21
C LEU A 56 6.28 -4.16 7.23
N ARG A 57 7.15 -3.37 7.86
CA ARG A 57 8.57 -3.74 8.00
C ARG A 57 8.77 -5.08 8.73
N ILE A 58 7.81 -5.48 9.58
CA ILE A 58 7.81 -6.79 10.25
C ILE A 58 7.34 -7.89 9.30
N ALA A 59 6.31 -7.61 8.51
CA ALA A 59 5.75 -8.55 7.54
C ALA A 59 6.64 -8.77 6.30
N THR A 60 7.65 -7.92 6.12
CA THR A 60 8.62 -7.98 5.01
C THR A 60 7.96 -8.18 3.63
N PRO A 61 7.02 -7.29 3.24
CA PRO A 61 6.33 -7.43 1.97
C PRO A 61 7.29 -7.16 0.80
N LEU A 62 6.97 -7.74 -0.35
CA LEU A 62 7.61 -7.35 -1.60
C LEU A 62 7.01 -6.02 -2.08
N ILE A 63 7.83 -4.96 -2.12
CA ILE A 63 7.45 -3.66 -2.68
C ILE A 63 7.97 -3.58 -4.11
N TYR A 64 7.08 -3.74 -5.08
CA TYR A 64 7.43 -3.71 -6.50
C TYR A 64 7.34 -2.31 -7.12
N HIS A 65 6.62 -1.39 -6.47
CA HIS A 65 6.48 0.00 -6.90
C HIS A 65 6.10 0.88 -5.69
N ASN A 66 6.61 2.10 -5.67
CA ASN A 66 6.20 3.14 -4.74
C ASN A 66 6.36 4.51 -5.42
N ASP A 67 5.49 5.45 -5.06
CA ASP A 67 5.56 6.86 -5.44
C ASP A 67 5.39 7.68 -4.16
N ILE A 68 6.45 7.69 -3.35
CA ILE A 68 6.43 8.29 -2.02
C ILE A 68 7.32 9.54 -2.05
N PRO A 69 6.77 10.73 -1.75
CA PRO A 69 7.58 11.93 -1.63
C PRO A 69 8.50 11.85 -0.40
N ASP A 70 9.56 12.65 -0.41
CA ASP A 70 10.43 12.76 0.75
C ASP A 70 9.68 13.46 1.89
N ASP A 71 9.28 12.69 2.90
CA ASP A 71 8.49 13.16 4.03
C ASP A 71 9.19 12.88 5.38
N PRO A 72 9.72 13.90 6.07
CA PRO A 72 10.36 13.72 7.37
C PRO A 72 9.38 13.29 8.48
N ALA A 73 8.06 13.45 8.30
CA ALA A 73 7.06 13.07 9.29
C ALA A 73 6.78 11.56 9.33
N ARG A 74 7.20 10.80 8.29
CA ARG A 74 6.90 9.36 8.13
C ARG A 74 8.18 8.53 7.93
N PRO A 75 9.09 8.48 8.92
CA PRO A 75 10.39 7.84 8.77
C PRO A 75 10.31 6.33 8.52
N ASN A 76 9.30 5.62 9.05
CA ASN A 76 9.15 4.19 8.83
C ASN A 76 8.72 3.88 7.40
N LEU A 77 7.98 4.78 6.76
CA LEU A 77 7.57 4.65 5.37
C LEU A 77 8.78 4.66 4.44
N LYS A 78 9.73 5.58 4.64
CA LYS A 78 10.98 5.65 3.89
C LYS A 78 11.85 4.41 4.10
N LYS A 79 12.01 3.97 5.36
CA LYS A 79 12.75 2.75 5.70
C LYS A 79 12.15 1.51 5.05
N LEU A 80 10.83 1.41 5.04
CA LEU A 80 10.09 0.31 4.43
C LEU A 80 10.39 0.22 2.92
N VAL A 81 10.27 1.32 2.17
CA VAL A 81 10.52 1.30 0.72
C VAL A 81 11.98 1.11 0.35
N ASN A 82 12.92 1.51 1.22
CA ASN A 82 14.34 1.24 1.07
C ASN A 82 14.72 -0.23 1.36
N GLY A 83 13.78 -1.04 1.86
CA GLY A 83 14.05 -2.41 2.26
C GLY A 83 14.90 -2.51 3.53
N GLU A 84 14.93 -1.47 4.36
CA GLU A 84 15.67 -1.47 5.62
C GLU A 84 15.01 -2.42 6.62
N SER A 85 15.77 -3.46 7.00
CA SER A 85 15.34 -4.43 8.01
C SER A 85 14.98 -3.71 9.32
N ARG A 86 14.01 -4.26 10.05
CA ARG A 86 13.72 -3.83 11.42
C ARG A 86 14.76 -4.37 12.41
N LEU A 87 15.48 -5.42 12.04
CA LEU A 87 16.33 -6.22 12.95
C LEU A 87 17.80 -5.77 12.98
N THR A 88 18.14 -4.71 12.26
CA THR A 88 19.47 -4.11 12.17
C THR A 88 19.36 -2.60 12.30
#